data_AF-A0AAE3XP16-F1
#
_entry.id   AF-A0AAE3XP16-F1
#
_cell.length_a   1.000
_cell.length_b   1.000
_cell.length_c   1.000
_cell.angle_alpha   90.00
_cell.angle_beta   90.00
_cell.angle_gamma   90.00
#
_symmetry.space_group_name_H-M   'P 1'
#
loop_
_entity.id
_entity.type
_entity.pdbx_description
1 polymer ?
#
loop_
_entity_poly.entity_id
_entity_poly.type
_entity_poly.pdbx_seq_one_letter_code
_entity_poly.pdbx_strand_id
1 'polypeptide(L)' 'MKHLKTTVQEVIDGKMESPLPVEVIPNQMGINLCAVDSIEWVKQNDEQLVSLTINFIPDNEEE' A
#
# COMPACT_ATOMS: atom_id res chain seq x y z
N MET A 1 -4.72 16.89 7.89
CA MET A 1 -4.71 15.57 7.21
C MET A 1 -3.29 15.29 6.77
N LYS A 2 -2.83 14.05 6.90
CA LYS A 2 -1.51 13.60 6.48
C LYS A 2 -1.68 12.64 5.31
N HIS A 3 -0.90 12.86 4.25
CA HIS A 3 -0.89 12.01 3.07
C HIS A 3 0.49 11.37 2.98
N LEU A 4 0.55 10.04 2.90
CA LEU A 4 1.79 9.28 2.85
C LEU A 4 1.75 8.27 1.71
N LYS A 5 2.90 8.04 1.10
CA LYS A 5 3.12 7.03 0.06
C LYS A 5 4.44 6.31 0.33
N THR A 6 4.46 5.00 0.13
CA THR A 6 5.65 4.15 0.28
C THR A 6 5.61 3.01 -0.73
N THR A 7 6.78 2.48 -1.07
CA THR A 7 6.85 1.26 -1.87
C THR A 7 6.48 0.04 -1.03
N VAL A 8 5.94 -1.00 -1.65
CA VAL A 8 5.66 -2.27 -0.92
C VAL A 8 6.95 -2.87 -0.34
N GLN A 9 8.09 -2.71 -1.02
CA GLN A 9 9.36 -3.21 -0.51
C GLN A 9 9.77 -2.54 0.81
N GLU A 10 9.57 -1.23 0.96
CA GLU A 10 9.87 -0.52 2.20
C GLU A 10 8.99 -0.99 3.37
N VAL A 11 7.74 -1.37 3.09
CA VAL A 11 6.84 -1.95 4.10
C VAL A 11 7.29 -3.35 4.51
N ILE A 12 7.67 -4.19 3.54
CA ILE A 12 8.18 -5.55 3.79
C ILE A 12 9.50 -5.51 4.58
N ASP A 13 10.40 -4.58 4.24
CA ASP A 13 11.68 -4.38 4.92
C ASP A 13 11.52 -3.78 6.33
N GLY A 14 10.31 -3.37 6.72
CA GLY A 14 10.04 -2.73 8.00
C GLY A 14 10.57 -1.30 8.11
N LYS A 15 10.88 -0.64 6.98
CA LYS A 15 11.35 0.75 6.95
C LYS A 15 10.20 1.75 7.12
N MET A 16 8.99 1.36 6.72
CA MET A 16 7.78 2.14 6.96
C MET A 16 6.61 1.25 7.38
N GLU A 17 5.75 1.75 8.26
CA GLU A 17 4.52 1.06 8.67
C GLU A 17 3.33 1.49 7.80
N SER A 18 2.72 0.52 7.14
CA SER A 18 1.43 0.65 6.46
C SER A 18 0.30 0.82 7.50
N PRO A 19 -0.81 1.52 7.15
CA PRO A 19 -1.95 1.70 8.06
C PRO A 19 -2.66 0.37 8.38
N LEU A 20 -2.39 -0.68 7.62
CA LEU A 20 -2.83 -2.05 7.87
C LEU A 20 -1.60 -2.98 7.88
N PRO A 21 -1.64 -4.09 8.66
CA PRO A 21 -0.62 -5.14 8.53
C PRO A 21 -0.52 -5.61 7.08
N VAL A 22 0.72 -5.72 6.56
CA VAL A 22 0.96 -6.00 5.14
C VAL A 22 0.30 -7.30 4.67
N GLU A 23 0.18 -8.29 5.56
CA GLU A 23 -0.47 -9.59 5.32
C GLU A 23 -1.98 -9.50 5.05
N VAL A 24 -2.66 -8.42 5.45
CA VAL A 24 -4.09 -8.22 5.19
C VAL A 24 -4.35 -8.07 3.69
N ILE A 25 -3.42 -7.43 2.95
CA ILE A 25 -3.56 -7.19 1.52
C ILE A 25 -3.69 -8.51 0.73
N PRO A 26 -2.76 -9.48 0.85
CA PRO A 26 -2.92 -10.76 0.17
C PRO A 26 -4.01 -11.64 0.82
N ASN A 27 -4.07 -11.71 2.16
CA ASN A 27 -4.91 -12.71 2.83
C ASN A 27 -6.39 -12.35 2.88
N GLN A 28 -6.73 -11.06 2.89
CA GLN A 28 -8.12 -10.58 3.05
C GLN A 28 -8.63 -9.80 1.84
N MET A 29 -7.74 -9.17 1.05
CA MET A 29 -8.13 -8.45 -0.17
C MET A 29 -7.89 -9.26 -1.46
N GLY A 30 -7.15 -10.37 -1.37
CA GLY A 30 -6.83 -11.21 -2.55
C GLY A 30 -5.86 -10.55 -3.53
N ILE A 31 -5.09 -9.55 -3.08
CA ILE A 31 -4.15 -8.80 -3.92
C ILE A 31 -2.76 -9.41 -3.80
N ASN A 32 -2.16 -9.80 -4.93
CA ASN A 32 -0.78 -10.26 -4.96
C ASN A 32 0.19 -9.08 -4.74
N LEU A 33 0.92 -9.10 -3.62
CA LEU A 33 1.91 -8.06 -3.28
C LEU A 33 3.02 -7.91 -4.32
N CYS A 34 3.38 -8.97 -5.05
CA CYS A 34 4.38 -8.89 -6.12
C CYS A 34 3.90 -8.05 -7.32
N ALA A 35 2.60 -7.80 -7.45
CA ALA A 35 2.02 -6.94 -8.48
C ALA A 35 1.81 -5.50 -8.00
N VAL A 36 2.18 -5.18 -6.75
CA VAL A 36 1.97 -3.87 -6.16
C VAL A 36 3.29 -3.10 -6.12
N ASP A 37 3.26 -1.88 -6.66
CA ASP A 37 4.39 -0.95 -6.63
C ASP A 37 4.43 -0.22 -5.27
N SER A 38 3.33 0.47 -4.96
CA SER A 38 3.27 1.38 -3.82
C SER A 38 1.90 1.45 -3.17
N ILE A 39 1.91 1.75 -1.88
CA ILE A 39 0.73 1.95 -1.05
C ILE A 39 0.70 3.41 -0.62
N GLU A 40 -0.46 4.04 -0.74
CA GLU A 40 -0.69 5.43 -0.37
C GLU A 40 -1.91 5.53 0.53
N TRP A 41 -1.86 6.40 1.53
CA TRP A 41 -2.97 6.59 2.45
C TRP A 41 -3.10 8.01 2.96
N VAL A 42 -4.33 8.35 3.34
CA VAL A 42 -4.67 9.61 3.99
C VAL A 42 -5.20 9.34 5.39
N LYS A 43 -4.58 10.00 6.38
CA LYS A 43 -5.08 10.04 7.76
C LYS A 43 -5.57 11.44 8.13
N GLN A 44 -6.61 11.50 8.94
CA GLN A 44 -7.01 12.74 9.62
C GLN A 44 -6.03 13.08 10.75
N ASN A 45 -6.21 14.25 11.37
CA ASN A 45 -5.34 14.69 12.47
C ASN A 45 -5.53 13.85 13.75
N ASP A 46 -6.63 13.13 13.87
CA ASP A 46 -6.93 12.17 14.94
C ASP A 46 -6.46 10.74 14.60
N GLU A 47 -5.62 10.59 13.57
CA GLU A 47 -5.08 9.33 13.05
C GLU A 47 -6.11 8.38 12.42
N GLN A 48 -7.37 8.79 12.24
CA GLN A 48 -8.36 8.01 11.50
C GLN A 48 -7.95 7.85 10.02
N LEU A 49 -7.93 6.61 9.53
CA LEU A 49 -7.71 6.28 8.12
C LEU A 49 -8.93 6.70 7.28
N VAL A 50 -8.70 7.56 6.29
CA VAL A 50 -9.74 8.08 5.38
C VAL A 50 -9.74 7.34 4.05
N SER A 51 -8.55 7.10 3.50
CA SER A 51 -8.40 6.39 2.23
C SER A 51 -7.11 5.57 2.22
N LEU A 52 -7.16 4.49 1.46
CA LEU A 52 -6.03 3.62 1.13
C LEU A 52 -6.07 3.36 -0.38
N THR A 53 -4.98 3.67 -1.06
CA THR A 53 -4.80 3.48 -2.50
C THR A 53 -3.67 2.46 -2.70
N ILE A 54 -3.94 1.43 -3.51
CA ILE A 54 -2.96 0.42 -3.91
C ILE A 54 -2.59 0.68 -5.37
N ASN A 55 -1.33 1.02 -5.63
CA ASN A 55 -0.82 1.27 -6.97
C ASN A 55 -0.15 0.01 -7.48
N PHE A 56 -0.63 -0.53 -8.59
CA PHE A 56 -0.09 -1.74 -9.21
C PHE A 56 1.09 -1.41 -10.12
N ILE A 57 2.01 -2.36 -10.26
CA ILE A 57 3.04 -2.32 -11.29
C ILE A 57 2.31 -2.43 -12.64
N PRO A 58 2.49 -1.47 -13.56
CA PRO A 58 1.86 -1.56 -14.87
C PRO A 58 2.36 -2.80 -15.61
N ASP A 59 1.45 -3.47 -16.29
CA ASP A 59 1.85 -4.56 -17.17
C ASP A 59 2.53 -3.96 -18.40
N ASN A 60 3.78 -4.32 -18.64
CA ASN A 60 4.52 -3.92 -19.82
C ASN A 60 4.22 -4.89 -20.96
N GLU A 61 2.94 -5.23 -21.20
CA GLU A 61 2.55 -5.91 -22.42
C GLU A 61 2.88 -4.97 -23.59
N GLU A 62 4.07 -5.13 -24.17
CA GLU A 62 4.32 -4.76 -25.57
C GLU A 62 3.36 -5.63 -26.40
N GLU A 63 2.20 -5.08 -26.77
CA GLU A 63 1.29 -5.65 -27.78
C GLU A 63 2.00 -5.88 -29.12
#